data_AF-A0A2E7PTL0-F1
#
_entry.id   AF-A0A2E7PTL0-F1
#
_cell.length_a   1.000
_cell.length_b   1.000
_cell.length_c   1.000
_cell.angle_alpha   90.00
_cell.angle_beta   90.00
_cell.angle_gamma   90.00
#
_symmetry.space_group_name_H-M   'P 1'
#
loop_
_entity.id
_entity.type
_entity.pdbx_description
1 polymer ?
#
loop_
_entity_poly.entity_id
_entity_poly.type
_entity_poly.pdbx_seq_one_letter_code
_entity_poly.pdbx_strand_id
1 'polypeptide(L)'
;MKGPLLNWRSMRSKPVAILGDGVSGRGVRRLLETLKWEGRVFDEKGELFDEYAAKSSSVIVISPGFRKDHPWVRLALDCKKILLTELDFAFCFLSSPIVSITGTNGKTTLTSLLAHIWDKMHKPFV
;
A
#
# COMPACT_ATOMS: atom_id res chain seq x y z
N MET A 1 14.70 -3.58 -3.51
CA MET A 1 13.62 -4.27 -2.79
C MET A 1 13.96 -4.26 -1.31
N LYS A 2 13.02 -3.87 -0.46
CA LYS A 2 13.25 -3.64 0.98
C LYS A 2 12.08 -4.24 1.79
N GLY A 3 12.29 -4.46 3.08
CA GLY A 3 11.20 -4.76 4.02
C GLY A 3 10.68 -6.21 3.96
N PRO A 4 9.45 -6.47 4.43
CA PRO A 4 8.92 -7.83 4.63
C PRO A 4 8.56 -8.58 3.35
N LEU A 5 8.69 -7.94 2.17
CA LEU A 5 8.31 -8.49 0.87
C LEU A 5 9.52 -8.96 0.04
N LEU A 6 10.63 -9.34 0.67
CA LEU A 6 11.84 -9.80 -0.04
C LEU A 6 11.60 -11.03 -0.94
N ASN A 7 10.66 -11.91 -0.58
CA ASN A 7 10.29 -13.11 -1.33
C ASN A 7 8.91 -12.99 -2.02
N TRP A 8 8.44 -11.77 -2.32
CA TRP A 8 7.09 -11.52 -2.86
C TRP A 8 6.74 -12.37 -4.09
N ARG A 9 7.72 -12.70 -4.95
CA ARG A 9 7.48 -13.54 -6.13
C ARG A 9 6.87 -14.90 -5.76
N SER A 10 7.30 -15.52 -4.66
CA SER A 10 6.74 -16.77 -4.16
C SER A 10 5.38 -16.56 -3.47
N MET A 11 5.16 -15.38 -2.90
CA MET A 11 3.92 -15.00 -2.22
C MET A 11 2.74 -14.80 -3.19
N ARG A 12 3.03 -14.60 -4.49
CA ARG A 12 2.03 -14.49 -5.57
C ARG A 12 1.15 -15.72 -5.78
N SER A 13 1.47 -16.83 -5.13
CA SER A 13 0.59 -18.00 -5.07
C SER A 13 -0.76 -17.71 -4.38
N LYS A 14 -0.85 -16.61 -3.62
CA LYS A 14 -2.07 -16.12 -2.99
C LYS A 14 -2.28 -14.63 -3.25
N PRO A 15 -3.52 -14.16 -3.34
CA PRO A 15 -3.82 -12.75 -3.57
C PRO A 15 -3.37 -11.85 -2.43
N VAL A 16 -3.22 -10.56 -2.73
CA VAL A 16 -3.12 -9.49 -1.75
C VAL A 16 -4.52 -8.99 -1.41
N ALA A 17 -4.87 -8.92 -0.14
CA ALA A 17 -6.10 -8.24 0.30
C ALA A 17 -5.86 -6.74 0.39
N ILE A 18 -6.75 -5.95 -0.19
CA ILE A 18 -6.76 -4.49 -0.16
C ILE A 18 -8.00 -4.09 0.63
N LEU A 19 -7.81 -3.48 1.80
CA LEU A 19 -8.91 -3.04 2.64
C LEU A 19 -9.22 -1.56 2.34
N GLY A 20 -10.33 -1.35 1.63
CA GLY A 20 -10.83 -0.07 1.11
C GLY A 20 -10.57 0.14 -0.39
N ASP A 21 -11.57 0.66 -1.11
CA ASP A 21 -11.51 0.92 -2.57
C ASP A 21 -11.35 2.42 -2.94
N GLY A 22 -10.75 3.19 -2.04
CA GLY A 22 -10.48 4.62 -2.25
C GLY A 22 -9.44 4.91 -3.35
N VAL A 23 -9.04 6.18 -3.49
CA VAL A 23 -7.98 6.61 -4.43
C VAL A 23 -6.69 5.81 -4.19
N SER A 24 -6.30 5.65 -2.94
CA SER A 24 -5.08 4.94 -2.56
C SER A 24 -5.18 3.42 -2.80
N GLY A 25 -6.33 2.81 -2.53
CA GLY A 25 -6.56 1.37 -2.77
C GLY A 25 -6.46 1.02 -4.25
N ARG A 26 -6.98 1.89 -5.13
CA ARG A 26 -6.78 1.77 -6.58
C ARG A 26 -5.31 1.91 -6.98
N GLY A 27 -4.53 2.72 -6.27
CA GLY A 27 -3.08 2.82 -6.45
C GLY A 27 -2.36 1.49 -6.17
N VAL A 28 -2.73 0.81 -5.09
CA VAL A 28 -2.21 -0.54 -4.77
C VAL A 28 -2.60 -1.53 -5.86
N ARG A 29 -3.86 -1.54 -6.31
CA ARG A 29 -4.32 -2.42 -7.38
C ARG A 29 -3.52 -2.25 -8.67
N ARG A 30 -3.26 -1.01 -9.08
CA ARG A 30 -2.44 -0.70 -10.27
C ARG A 30 -0.99 -1.18 -10.13
N LEU A 31 -0.41 -1.07 -8.95
CA LEU A 31 0.92 -1.62 -8.67
C LEU A 31 0.89 -3.15 -8.76
N LEU A 32 -0.12 -3.80 -8.17
CA LEU A 32 -0.29 -5.26 -8.23
C LEU A 32 -0.44 -5.77 -9.66
N GLU A 33 -1.18 -5.08 -10.53
CA GLU A 33 -1.29 -5.39 -11.96
C GLU A 33 0.08 -5.38 -12.65
N THR A 34 0.89 -4.35 -12.38
CA THR A 34 2.26 -4.23 -12.90
C THR A 34 3.15 -5.38 -12.42
N LEU A 35 2.98 -5.78 -11.16
CA LEU A 35 3.69 -6.91 -10.54
C LEU A 35 3.11 -8.28 -10.93
N LYS A 36 1.99 -8.31 -11.65
CA LYS A 36 1.18 -9.49 -12.00
C LYS A 36 0.73 -10.28 -10.75
N TRP A 37 0.50 -9.61 -9.63
CA TRP A 37 0.04 -10.21 -8.38
C TRP A 37 -1.47 -10.00 -8.27
N GLU A 38 -2.25 -11.07 -8.04
CA GLU A 38 -3.69 -10.93 -7.82
C GLU A 38 -3.97 -10.05 -6.59
N GLY A 39 -4.90 -9.10 -6.73
CA GLY A 39 -5.40 -8.27 -5.64
C GLY A 39 -6.90 -8.44 -5.47
N ARG A 40 -7.38 -8.55 -4.22
CA ARG A 40 -8.80 -8.61 -3.87
C ARG A 40 -9.14 -7.44 -2.97
N VAL A 41 -10.23 -6.75 -3.30
CA VAL A 41 -10.66 -5.54 -2.61
C VAL A 41 -11.79 -5.88 -1.65
N PHE A 42 -11.67 -5.41 -0.42
CA PHE A 42 -12.70 -5.56 0.61
C PHE A 42 -13.13 -4.18 1.09
N ASP A 43 -14.43 -3.96 1.19
CA ASP A 43 -15.03 -2.67 1.56
C ASP A 43 -16.32 -2.92 2.35
N GLU A 44 -16.64 -2.06 3.33
CA GLU A 44 -17.83 -2.23 4.17
C GLU A 44 -19.14 -2.21 3.37
N LYS A 45 -19.15 -1.57 2.20
CA LYS A 45 -20.29 -1.54 1.28
C LYS A 45 -20.28 -2.69 0.26
N GLY A 46 -19.20 -3.46 0.22
CA GLY A 46 -18.95 -4.51 -0.75
C GLY A 46 -18.64 -5.85 -0.08
N GLU A 47 -17.57 -6.50 -0.53
CA GLU A 47 -17.10 -7.75 0.07
C GLU A 47 -16.46 -7.46 1.44
N LEU A 48 -16.94 -8.14 2.49
CA LEU A 48 -16.41 -7.99 3.83
C LEU A 48 -15.14 -8.81 4.02
N PHE A 49 -14.19 -8.27 4.77
CA PHE A 49 -12.98 -8.99 5.13
C PHE A 49 -13.21 -9.87 6.36
N ASP A 50 -13.15 -11.19 6.14
CA ASP A 50 -13.33 -12.22 7.17
C ASP A 50 -12.07 -13.09 7.36
N GLU A 51 -12.15 -14.07 8.27
CA GLU A 51 -11.01 -14.93 8.60
C GLU A 51 -10.56 -15.78 7.40
N TYR A 52 -11.50 -16.18 6.53
CA TYR A 52 -11.18 -16.93 5.32
C TYR A 52 -10.40 -16.05 4.33
N ALA A 53 -10.85 -14.82 4.08
CA ALA A 53 -10.17 -13.83 3.27
C ALA A 53 -8.75 -13.54 3.80
N ALA A 54 -8.61 -13.39 5.12
CA ALA A 54 -7.32 -13.21 5.77
C ALA A 54 -6.38 -14.40 5.51
N LYS A 55 -6.85 -15.64 5.76
CA LYS A 55 -6.04 -16.87 5.61
C LYS A 55 -5.67 -17.18 4.17
N SER A 56 -6.57 -16.90 3.23
CA SER A 56 -6.39 -17.10 1.78
C SER A 56 -5.51 -16.03 1.14
N SER A 57 -5.26 -14.90 1.80
CA SER A 57 -4.36 -13.85 1.32
C SER A 57 -2.91 -14.03 1.79
N SER A 58 -1.96 -13.57 0.98
CA SER A 58 -0.52 -13.58 1.31
C SER A 58 -0.08 -12.32 2.06
N VAL A 59 -0.66 -11.18 1.72
CA VAL A 59 -0.39 -9.86 2.32
C VAL A 59 -1.72 -9.12 2.46
N ILE A 60 -1.86 -8.37 3.55
CA ILE A 60 -2.99 -7.47 3.78
C ILE A 60 -2.47 -6.03 3.67
N VAL A 61 -3.11 -5.22 2.85
CA VAL A 61 -2.80 -3.81 2.66
C VAL A 61 -3.98 -2.96 3.12
N ILE A 62 -3.72 -2.01 4.01
CA ILE A 62 -4.73 -1.13 4.60
C ILE A 62 -4.48 0.33 4.24
N SER A 63 -5.56 1.07 4.07
CA SER A 63 -5.44 2.53 4.00
C SER A 63 -5.14 3.13 5.38
N PRO A 64 -4.35 4.22 5.48
CA PRO A 64 -4.07 4.90 6.75
C PRO A 64 -5.30 5.38 7.51
N GLY A 65 -6.46 5.51 6.84
CA GLY A 65 -7.72 5.90 7.46
C GLY A 65 -8.31 4.85 8.41
N PHE A 66 -7.86 3.59 8.34
CA PHE A 66 -8.29 2.56 9.28
C PHE A 66 -7.76 2.84 10.68
N ARG A 67 -8.66 2.84 11.67
CA ARG A 67 -8.24 2.92 13.08
C ARG A 67 -7.48 1.66 13.46
N LYS A 68 -6.51 1.78 14.37
CA LYS A 68 -5.72 0.64 14.87
C LYS A 68 -6.58 -0.43 15.56
N ASP A 69 -7.70 -0.04 16.14
CA ASP A 69 -8.67 -0.91 16.81
C ASP A 69 -9.72 -1.50 15.85
N HIS A 70 -9.62 -1.23 14.54
CA HIS A 70 -10.57 -1.72 13.55
C HIS A 70 -10.62 -3.26 13.53
N PRO A 71 -11.82 -3.89 13.48
CA PRO A 71 -11.96 -5.34 13.51
C PRO A 71 -11.11 -6.06 12.46
N TRP A 72 -11.05 -5.55 11.23
CA TRP A 72 -10.24 -6.15 10.16
C TRP A 72 -8.73 -6.06 10.40
N VAL A 73 -8.27 -4.99 11.06
CA VAL A 73 -6.87 -4.83 11.46
C VAL A 73 -6.51 -5.88 12.51
N ARG A 74 -7.34 -6.00 13.55
CA ARG A 74 -7.17 -7.04 14.60
C ARG A 74 -7.17 -8.44 14.00
N LEU A 75 -8.14 -8.74 13.15
CA LEU A 75 -8.26 -10.03 12.48
C LEU A 75 -7.02 -10.38 11.64
N ALA A 76 -6.46 -9.42 10.90
CA ALA A 76 -5.23 -9.63 10.14
C ALA A 76 -4.03 -9.94 11.05
N LEU A 77 -3.92 -9.23 12.18
CA LEU A 77 -2.88 -9.46 13.19
C LEU A 77 -3.04 -10.82 13.89
N ASP A 78 -4.27 -11.19 14.26
CA ASP A 78 -4.60 -12.47 14.90
C ASP A 78 -4.29 -13.66 13.97
N CYS A 79 -4.53 -13.49 12.67
CA CYS A 79 -4.12 -14.43 11.63
C CYS A 79 -2.61 -14.41 11.33
N LYS A 80 -1.81 -13.61 12.05
CA LYS A 80 -0.36 -13.43 11.88
C LYS A 80 0.04 -13.09 10.45
N LYS A 81 -0.79 -12.29 9.77
CA LYS A 81 -0.53 -11.87 8.38
C LYS A 81 0.40 -10.66 8.34
N ILE A 82 1.13 -10.54 7.23
CA ILE A 82 1.87 -9.32 6.93
C ILE A 82 0.84 -8.22 6.63
N LEU A 83 0.76 -7.24 7.52
CA LEU A 83 -0.13 -6.09 7.42
C LEU A 83 0.71 -4.85 7.11
N LEU A 84 0.43 -4.19 6.00
CA LEU A 84 1.14 -3.00 5.53
C LEU A 84 0.16 -1.86 5.26
N THR A 85 0.60 -0.62 5.48
CA THR A 85 -0.11 0.49 4.86
C THR A 85 0.17 0.53 3.36
N GLU A 86 -0.67 1.23 2.60
CA GLU A 86 -0.47 1.44 1.15
C GLU A 86 0.92 2.01 0.83
N LEU A 87 1.41 2.94 1.66
CA LEU A 87 2.74 3.53 1.52
C LEU A 87 3.85 2.53 1.83
N ASP A 88 3.72 1.74 2.91
CA ASP A 88 4.71 0.72 3.25
C ASP A 88 4.79 -0.35 2.16
N PHE A 89 3.64 -0.72 1.59
CA PHE A 89 3.56 -1.65 0.47
C PHE A 89 4.30 -1.10 -0.75
N ALA A 90 4.02 0.14 -1.17
CA ALA A 90 4.70 0.77 -2.30
C ALA A 90 6.21 0.89 -2.05
N PHE A 91 6.61 1.28 -0.84
CA PHE A 91 8.03 1.46 -0.45
C PHE A 91 8.86 0.20 -0.64
N CYS A 92 8.27 -0.99 -0.47
CA CYS A 92 8.98 -2.26 -0.68
C CYS A 92 9.53 -2.43 -2.12
N PHE A 93 8.89 -1.79 -3.10
CA PHE A 93 9.21 -1.90 -4.53
C PHE A 93 10.00 -0.72 -5.10
N LEU A 94 10.16 0.37 -4.33
CA LEU A 94 10.93 1.53 -4.76
C LEU A 94 12.46 1.27 -4.61
N SER A 95 13.20 1.59 -5.66
CA SER A 95 14.67 1.55 -5.68
C SER A 95 15.31 2.95 -5.62
N SER A 96 14.56 3.99 -6.02
CA SER A 96 15.04 5.37 -6.05
C SER A 96 15.16 6.00 -4.66
N PRO A 97 16.00 7.03 -4.48
CA PRO A 97 15.98 7.88 -3.29
C PRO A 97 14.60 8.50 -3.06
N ILE A 98 14.18 8.60 -1.79
CA ILE A 98 12.86 9.10 -1.41
C ILE A 98 13.02 10.31 -0.49
N VAL A 99 12.28 11.36 -0.79
CA VAL A 99 12.13 12.54 0.06
C VAL A 99 10.70 12.53 0.62
N SER A 100 10.56 12.48 1.95
CA SER A 100 9.26 12.54 2.61
C SER A 100 8.99 13.94 3.15
N ILE A 101 7.82 14.49 2.83
CA ILE A 101 7.40 15.83 3.27
C ILE A 101 6.18 15.66 4.17
N THR A 102 6.31 16.04 5.43
CA THR A 102 5.27 15.97 6.46
C THR A 102 5.05 17.33 7.13
N GLY A 103 3.96 17.48 7.87
CA GLY A 103 3.60 18.72 8.58
C GLY A 103 2.13 19.11 8.37
N THR A 104 1.58 19.97 9.22
CA THR A 104 0.14 20.34 9.12
C THR A 104 -0.13 21.23 7.91
N ASN A 105 0.76 22.18 7.61
CA ASN A 105 0.61 23.17 6.53
C ASN A 105 1.80 23.16 5.57
N GLY A 106 1.60 23.61 4.33
CA GLY A 106 2.69 23.81 3.35
C GLY A 106 3.22 22.57 2.63
N LYS A 107 2.76 21.36 2.97
CA LYS A 107 3.17 20.10 2.32
C LYS A 107 3.01 20.15 0.80
N THR A 108 1.79 20.41 0.31
CA THR A 108 1.49 20.43 -1.13
C THR A 108 2.31 21.49 -1.86
N THR A 109 2.44 22.69 -1.27
CA THR A 109 3.24 23.78 -1.85
C THR A 109 4.71 23.38 -1.96
N LEU A 110 5.29 22.81 -0.90
CA LEU A 110 6.69 22.39 -0.90
C LEU A 110 6.94 21.22 -1.85
N THR A 111 6.03 20.22 -1.88
CA THR A 111 6.10 19.10 -2.83
C THR A 111 6.10 19.63 -4.27
N SER A 112 5.17 20.54 -4.61
CA SER A 112 5.09 21.14 -5.95
C SER A 112 6.32 21.99 -6.30
N LEU A 113 6.86 22.73 -5.32
CA LEU A 113 8.09 23.51 -5.53
C LEU A 113 9.28 22.62 -5.84
N LEU A 114 9.48 21.54 -5.06
CA LEU A 114 10.56 20.59 -5.31
C LEU A 114 10.40 19.89 -6.66
N ALA A 115 9.17 19.48 -7.01
CA ALA A 115 8.86 18.93 -8.33
C ALA A 115 9.27 19.90 -9.46
N HIS A 116 8.90 21.17 -9.34
CA HIS A 116 9.26 22.19 -10.33
C HIS A 116 10.78 22.39 -10.46
N ILE A 117 11.50 22.41 -9.33
CA ILE A 117 12.97 22.54 -9.33
C ILE A 117 13.62 21.33 -10.00
N TRP A 118 13.18 20.11 -9.67
CA TRP A 118 13.72 18.89 -10.27
C TRP A 118 13.50 18.83 -11.78
N ASP A 119 12.31 19.23 -12.24
CA ASP A 119 11.97 19.32 -13.66
C ASP A 119 12.93 20.29 -14.39
N LYS A 120 13.15 21.49 -13.83
CA LYS A 120 14.10 22.47 -14.39
C LYS A 120 15.55 21.97 -14.41
N MET A 121 15.91 21.10 -13.46
CA MET A 121 17.23 20.46 -13.42
C MET A 121 17.34 19.23 -14.34
N HIS A 122 16.28 18.89 -15.10
CA HIS A 122 16.20 17.67 -15.92
C HIS A 122 16.48 16.40 -15.12
N LYS A 123 16.12 16.40 -13.83
CA LYS A 123 16.24 15.23 -12.97
C LYS A 123 14.90 14.49 -12.92
N PRO A 124 14.86 13.18 -13.21
CA PRO A 124 13.62 12.42 -13.13
C PRO A 124 13.13 12.31 -11.69
N PHE A 125 11.82 12.48 -11.49
CA PHE A 125 11.11 12.24 -10.24
C PHE A 125 9.72 11.67 -10.54
N VAL A 126 9.10 11.03 -9.55
CA VAL A 126 7.76 10.43 -9.60
C VAL A 126 6.98 10.87 -8.39
#